data_AF-A0A432Q5H8-F1
#
_entry.id   AF-A0A432Q5H8-F1
#
_cell.length_a   1.000
_cell.length_b   1.000
_cell.length_c   1.000
_cell.angle_alpha   90.00
_cell.angle_beta   90.00
_cell.angle_gamma   90.00
#
_symmetry.space_group_name_H-M   'P 1'
#
loop_
_entity.id
_entity.type
_entity.pdbx_description
1 polymer ?
#
loop_
_entity_poly.entity_id
_entity_poly.type
_entity_poly.pdbx_seq_one_letter_code
_entity_poly.pdbx_strand_id
1 'polypeptide(L)' 'MVADENVKIIYEALSVEAVQDAKLYLDGNTLTLRFQADSLSSLRTKVNVWLRLIKVCVDTINVISMLKR' A
#
# COMPACT_ATOMS: atom_id res chain seq x y z
N MET A 1 -4.80 19.16 3.69
CA MET A 1 -5.97 18.29 3.41
C MET A 1 -5.85 17.05 4.27
N VAL A 2 -6.92 16.63 4.96
CA VAL A 2 -6.90 15.42 5.80
C VAL A 2 -7.01 14.21 4.89
N ALA A 3 -6.20 13.17 5.13
CA ALA A 3 -6.25 11.90 4.40
C ALA A 3 -7.60 11.19 4.64
N ASP A 4 -8.13 10.50 3.64
CA ASP A 4 -9.24 9.56 3.85
C ASP A 4 -8.82 8.51 4.88
N GLU A 5 -9.72 8.18 5.80
CA GLU A 5 -9.45 7.23 6.88
C GLU A 5 -9.01 5.86 6.34
N ASN A 6 -9.58 5.41 5.23
CA ASN A 6 -9.19 4.16 4.58
C ASN A 6 -7.76 4.23 4.04
N VAL A 7 -7.38 5.36 3.44
CA VAL A 7 -6.02 5.55 2.92
C VAL A 7 -5.01 5.57 4.06
N LYS A 8 -5.37 6.17 5.20
CA LYS A 8 -4.54 6.14 6.41
C LYS A 8 -4.40 4.72 6.97
N ILE A 9 -5.48 3.94 7.02
CA ILE A 9 -5.44 2.53 7.45
C ILE A 9 -4.54 1.71 6.53
N ILE A 10 -4.67 1.88 5.21
CA ILE A 10 -3.82 1.18 4.23
C ILE A 10 -2.36 1.58 4.42
N TYR A 11 -2.07 2.87 4.60
CA TYR A 11 -0.71 3.35 4.88
C TYR A 11 -0.13 2.67 6.11
N GLU A 12 -0.84 2.69 7.24
CA GLU A 12 -0.38 2.12 8.50
C GLU A 12 -0.14 0.61 8.38
N ALA A 13 -1.06 -0.12 7.74
CA ALA A 13 -0.92 -1.56 7.51
C ALA A 13 0.32 -1.89 6.66
N LEU A 14 0.53 -1.16 5.57
CA LEU A 14 1.65 -1.38 4.65
C LEU A 14 2.99 -0.83 5.18
N SER A 15 2.96 0.13 6.11
CA SER A 15 4.16 0.71 6.72
C SER A 15 4.95 -0.33 7.52
N VAL A 16 4.26 -1.34 8.07
CA VAL A 16 4.89 -2.46 8.79
C VAL A 16 5.71 -3.33 7.83
N GLU A 17 5.23 -3.52 6.60
CA GLU A 17 5.88 -4.29 5.53
C GLU A 17 6.96 -3.47 4.78
N ALA A 18 6.91 -2.14 4.85
CA ALA A 18 7.79 -1.22 4.12
C ALA A 18 9.28 -1.32 4.50
N VAL A 19 9.61 -2.05 5.57
CA VAL A 19 10.98 -2.12 6.09
C VAL A 19 11.95 -2.85 5.15
N GLN A 20 11.47 -3.69 4.22
CA GLN A 20 12.38 -4.59 3.51
C GLN A 20 12.92 -4.13 2.15
N ASP A 21 12.26 -3.23 1.38
CA ASP A 21 12.77 -2.95 0.01
C ASP A 21 12.15 -1.76 -0.74
N ALA A 22 11.26 -1.00 -0.10
CA ALA A 22 10.57 0.13 -0.70
C ALA A 22 10.25 1.19 0.35
N LYS A 23 10.36 2.47 0.00
CA LYS A 23 9.91 3.56 0.87
C LYS A 23 8.45 3.88 0.56
N LEU A 24 7.59 3.83 1.56
CA LEU A 24 6.19 4.22 1.48
C LEU A 24 5.99 5.61 2.08
N TYR A 25 5.26 6.47 1.39
CA TYR A 25 4.91 7.82 1.84
C TYR A 25 3.42 8.04 1.69
N LEU A 26 2.84 8.82 2.60
CA LEU A 26 1.47 9.31 2.52
C LEU A 26 1.48 10.84 2.42
N ASP A 27 0.93 11.37 1.34
CA ASP A 27 0.71 12.82 1.15
C ASP A 27 -0.77 13.08 0.88
N GLY A 28 -1.47 13.65 1.87
CA GLY A 28 -2.92 13.82 1.83
C GLY A 28 -3.61 12.48 1.56
N ASN A 29 -4.23 12.33 0.38
CA ASN A 29 -4.92 11.10 -0.03
C ASN A 29 -4.12 10.22 -0.99
N THR A 30 -2.82 10.46 -1.14
CA THR A 30 -1.96 9.80 -2.13
C THR A 30 -0.90 8.96 -1.44
N LEU A 31 -0.87 7.67 -1.76
CA LEU A 31 0.21 6.75 -1.36
C LEU A 31 1.28 6.73 -2.45
N THR A 32 2.53 7.03 -2.07
CA THR A 32 3.67 6.96 -2.96
C THR A 32 4.61 5.85 -2.53
N LEU A 33 4.91 4.93 -3.45
CA LEU A 33 5.91 3.88 -3.28
C LEU A 33 7.16 4.21 -4.08
N ARG A 34 8.32 4.16 -3.43
CA ARG A 34 9.62 4.32 -4.07
C ARG A 34 10.42 3.05 -3.94
N PHE A 35 10.76 2.45 -5.09
CA PHE A 35 11.55 1.24 -5.18
C PHE A 35 13.00 1.56 -5.56
N GLN A 36 13.92 0.76 -5.05
CA GLN A 36 15.29 0.64 -5.57
C GLN A 36 15.48 -0.78 -6.08
N ALA A 37 16.00 -0.94 -7.30
CA ALA A 37 16.19 -2.24 -7.92
C ALA A 37 17.37 -2.21 -8.90
N ASP A 38 18.17 -3.28 -8.89
CA ASP A 38 19.38 -3.39 -9.73
C ASP A 38 19.08 -3.93 -11.14
N SER A 39 17.84 -4.38 -11.38
CA SER A 39 17.38 -4.85 -12.68
C SER A 39 15.88 -4.65 -12.86
N LEU A 40 15.44 -4.60 -14.12
CA LEU A 40 14.01 -4.56 -14.46
C LEU A 40 13.23 -5.78 -13.94
N SER A 41 13.86 -6.95 -13.92
CA SER A 41 13.22 -8.16 -13.38
C SER A 41 12.96 -8.03 -11.88
N SER A 42 13.95 -7.53 -11.12
CA SER A 42 13.81 -7.24 -9.70
C SER A 42 12.73 -6.18 -9.44
N LEU A 43 12.74 -5.07 -10.19
CA LEU A 43 11.71 -4.04 -10.09
C LEU A 43 10.31 -4.60 -10.32
N ARG A 44 10.11 -5.40 -11.37
CA ARG A 44 8.82 -6.02 -11.68
C ARG A 44 8.34 -6.92 -10.55
N THR A 45 9.23 -7.73 -9.98
CA THR A 45 8.90 -8.57 -8.83
C THR A 45 8.46 -7.73 -7.64
N LYS A 46 9.22 -6.69 -7.29
CA LYS A 46 8.88 -5.77 -6.19
C LYS A 46 7.53 -5.10 -6.41
N VAL A 47 7.30 -4.51 -7.59
CA VAL A 47 6.02 -3.88 -7.93
C VAL A 47 4.85 -4.86 -7.80
N ASN A 48 4.99 -6.08 -8.32
CA ASN A 48 3.92 -7.08 -8.26
C ASN A 48 3.61 -7.53 -6.82
N VAL A 49 4.62 -7.66 -5.96
CA VAL A 49 4.41 -7.98 -4.53
C VAL A 49 3.60 -6.87 -3.87
N TRP A 50 4.01 -5.62 -4.06
CA TRP A 50 3.34 -4.47 -3.44
C TRP A 50 1.92 -4.27 -3.95
N LEU A 51 1.67 -4.46 -5.25
CA LEU A 51 0.31 -4.41 -5.80
C LEU A 51 -0.62 -5.47 -5.17
N ARG A 52 -0.11 -6.68 -4.89
CA ARG A 52 -0.90 -7.71 -4.20
C ARG A 52 -1.24 -7.32 -2.77
N LEU A 53 -0.27 -6.76 -2.03
CA LEU A 53 -0.51 -6.28 -0.67
C LEU A 53 -1.56 -5.16 -0.63
N ILE A 54 -1.41 -4.15 -1.51
CA ILE A 54 -2.40 -3.07 -1.65
C ILE A 54 -3.78 -3.64 -1.95
N LYS A 55 -3.88 -4.59 -2.89
CA LYS A 55 -5.14 -5.23 -3.24
C LYS A 55 -5.79 -5.92 -2.03
N VAL A 56 -5.03 -6.65 -1.22
CA VAL A 56 -5.54 -7.31 -0.02
C VAL A 56 -6.10 -6.30 0.98
N CYS A 57 -5.41 -5.18 1.20
CA CYS A 57 -5.90 -4.12 2.09
C CYS A 57 -7.22 -3.52 1.58
N VAL A 58 -7.30 -3.20 0.28
CA VAL A 58 -8.50 -2.65 -0.35
C VAL A 58 -9.67 -3.64 -0.27
N ASP A 59 -9.44 -4.90 -0.62
CA ASP A 59 -10.48 -5.94 -0.58
C ASP A 59 -10.99 -6.15 0.85
N THR A 60 -10.09 -6.11 1.85
CA THR A 60 -10.46 -6.24 3.27
C THR A 60 -11.32 -5.08 3.76
N ILE A 61 -10.96 -3.83 3.41
CA ILE A 61 -11.75 -2.64 3.74
C ILE A 61 -13.13 -2.73 3.11
N ASN A 62 -13.21 -3.17 1.85
CA ASN A 62 -14.48 -3.36 1.16
C ASN A 62 -15.37 -4.36 1.90
N VAL A 63 -14.84 -5.50 2.33
CA VAL A 63 -15.59 -6.49 3.13
C VAL A 63 -16.10 -5.89 4.44
N ILE A 64 -15.26 -5.18 5.19
CA ILE A 64 -15.66 -4.52 6.45
C ILE A 64 -16.77 -3.48 6.19
N SER A 65 -16.66 -2.71 5.11
CA SER A 65 -17.67 -1.71 4.75
C SER A 65 -19.04 -2.32 4.45
N MET A 66 -19.06 -3.53 3.88
CA MET A 66 -20.31 -4.26 3.61
C MET A 66 -20.96 -4.79 4.89
N LEU A 67 -20.18 -5.14 5.91
CA LEU A 67 -20.68 -5.65 7.20
C LEU A 67 -21.27 -4.54 8.11
N LYS A 68 -20.93 -3.27 7.86
CA LYS A 68 -21.44 -2.12 8.63
C LYS A 68 -22.80 -1.60 8.14
N ARG A 69 -23.41 -2.26 7.15
CA ARG A 69 -24.77 -1.98 6.65
C ARG A 69 -25.80 -2.80 7.40
#